data_AF-A0A953G4L3-F1
#
_entry.id   AF-A0A953G4L3-F1
#
_cell.length_a   1.000
_cell.length_b   1.000
_cell.length_c   1.000
_cell.angle_alpha   90.00
_cell.angle_beta   90.00
_cell.angle_gamma   90.00
#
_symmetry.space_group_name_H-M   'P 1'
#
loop_
_entity.id
_entity.type
_entity.pdbx_description
1 polymer ?
#
loop_
_entity_poly.entity_id
_entity_poly.type
_entity_poly.pdbx_seq_one_letter_code
_entity_poly.pdbx_strand_id
1 'polypeptide(L)' 'MRYRFTGKELDPLIGLYDFGARYYDPRLSVWFGVDPLAEKAPG' A
#
# COMPACT_ATOMS: atom_id res chain seq x y z
N MET A 1 13.11 12.39 9.57
CA MET A 1 12.00 11.58 9.04
C MET A 1 12.40 11.04 7.68
N ARG A 2 12.45 9.72 7.51
CA ARG A 2 12.95 9.09 6.27
C ARG A 2 11.78 8.86 5.32
N TYR A 3 11.40 9.89 4.58
CA TYR A 3 10.46 9.76 3.47
C TYR A 3 11.08 8.81 2.44
N ARG A 4 10.41 7.69 2.17
CA ARG A 4 10.84 6.70 1.19
C ARG A 4 9.85 6.69 0.02
N PHE A 5 10.41 6.52 -1.18
CA PHE A 5 9.89 6.21 -2.53
C PHE A 5 8.56 6.83 -3.04
N THR A 6 7.57 7.17 -2.21
CA THR A 6 6.25 7.68 -2.63
C THR A 6 5.71 8.84 -1.80
N GLY A 7 6.47 9.31 -0.81
CA GLY A 7 5.98 10.35 0.12
C GLY A 7 4.91 9.86 1.10
N LYS A 8 4.61 8.56 1.10
CA LYS A 8 3.73 7.89 2.07
C LYS A 8 4.52 7.48 3.31
N GLU A 9 3.84 7.48 4.44
CA GLU A 9 4.44 7.03 5.70
C GLU A 9 4.67 5.52 5.65
N LEU A 10 5.89 5.14 6.00
CA LEU A 10 6.25 3.75 6.24
C LEU A 10 5.89 3.43 7.68
N ASP A 11 5.04 2.44 7.89
CA ASP A 11 4.77 1.94 9.22
C ASP A 11 6.01 1.17 9.72
N PRO A 12 6.67 1.62 10.80
CA PRO A 12 7.87 0.97 11.33
C PRO A 12 7.60 -0.37 12.01
N LEU A 13 6.36 -0.68 12.38
CA LEU A 13 5.98 -1.93 13.05
C LEU A 13 5.90 -3.09 12.06
N ILE A 14 5.31 -2.84 10.88
CA ILE A 14 5.05 -3.87 9.87
C ILE A 14 5.94 -3.74 8.63
N GLY A 15 6.63 -2.60 8.47
CA GLY A 15 7.52 -2.35 7.34
C GLY A 15 6.81 -2.16 6.00
N LEU A 16 5.51 -1.84 6.03
CA LEU A 16 4.67 -1.60 4.86
C LEU A 16 4.32 -0.11 4.75
N TYR A 17 4.07 0.36 3.52
CA TYR A 17 3.56 1.72 3.32
C TYR A 17 2.06 1.74 3.49
N ASP A 18 1.58 2.71 4.28
CA ASP A 18 0.16 2.98 4.40
C ASP A 18 -0.31 3.91 3.28
N PHE A 19 -1.19 3.40 2.41
CA PHE A 19 -1.86 4.18 1.36
C PHE A 19 -3.33 4.48 1.70
N GLY A 20 -3.77 4.24 2.94
CA GLY A 20 -5.12 4.48 3.46
C GLY A 20 -6.15 3.44 3.03
N ALA A 21 -6.16 3.08 1.75
CA ALA A 21 -7.03 2.02 1.21
C ALA A 21 -6.38 0.64 1.24
N ARG A 22 -5.04 0.57 1.17
CA ARG A 22 -4.25 -0.66 1.08
C ARG A 22 -2.88 -0.45 1.70
N TYR A 23 -2.25 -1.55 2.10
CA TYR A 23 -0.83 -1.57 2.45
C TYR A 23 0.01 -2.01 1.25
N TYR A 24 1.18 -1.41 1.07
CA TYR A 24 2.11 -1.75 -0.02
C TYR A 24 3.44 -2.27 0.50
N ASP A 25 3.88 -3.42 -0.02
CA ASP A 25 5.21 -3.98 0.22
C ASP A 25 6.17 -3.58 -0.91
N PRO A 26 7.18 -2.74 -0.65
CA PRO A 26 8.15 -2.32 -1.68
C PRO A 26 9.17 -3.40 -2.06
N ARG A 27 9.34 -4.44 -1.23
CA ARG A 27 10.32 -5.52 -1.48
C ARG A 27 9.73 -6.56 -2.41
N LEU A 28 8.46 -6.90 -2.20
CA LEU A 28 7.72 -7.85 -3.02
C LEU A 28 7.00 -7.19 -4.19
N SER A 29 6.87 -5.85 -4.18
CA SER A 29 6.10 -5.08 -5.15
C SER A 29 4.63 -5.53 -5.24
N VAL A 30 4.04 -5.86 -4.08
CA VAL A 30 2.68 -6.38 -3.95
C VAL A 30 1.83 -5.48 -3.05
N TRP A 31 0.54 -5.41 -3.36
CA TRP A 31 -0.46 -4.75 -2.53
C TRP A 31 -1.18 -5.77 -1.64
N PHE A 32 -1.31 -5.44 -0.36
CA PHE A 32 -2.12 -6.19 0.59
C PHE A 32 -3.54 -5.60 0.63
N GLY A 33 -4.53 -6.47 0.41
CA GLY A 33 -5.96 -6.14 0.34
C GLY A 33 -6.52 -6.16 -1.09
N VAL A 34 -7.78 -6.56 -1.23
CA VAL A 34 -8.53 -6.45 -2.48
C VAL A 34 -8.78 -4.97 -2.77
N ASP A 35 -8.65 -4.56 -4.04
CA ASP A 35 -8.95 -3.18 -4.43
C ASP A 35 -10.43 -2.85 -4.07
N PRO A 36 -10.71 -1.79 -3.30
CA PRO A 36 -12.08 -1.44 -2.92
C PRO A 36 -13.00 -1.14 -4.12
N LEU A 37 -12.44 -0.90 -5.30
CA LEU A 37 -13.18 -0.70 -6.54
C LEU A 37 -13.18 -1.94 -7.44
N ALA A 38 -12.61 -3.07 -7.01
CA ALA A 38 -12.60 -4.31 -7.77
C ALA A 38 -14.02 -4.79 -8.15
N GLU A 39 -14.99 -4.61 -7.25
CA GLU A 39 -16.40 -4.97 -7.51
C GLU A 39 -17.14 -3.95 -8.39
N LYS A 40 -16.57 -2.76 -8.59
CA LYS A 40 -17.18 -1.67 -9.36
C LYS A 40 -16.69 -1.61 -10.81
N ALA A 41 -15.65 -2.34 -11.16
CA ALA A 41 -15.20 -2.44 -12.53
C ALA A 41 -16.10 -3.45 -13.29
N PRO A 42 -16.76 -3.05 -14.40
CA PRO A 42 -17.37 -4.03 -15.28
C PRO A 42 -16.25 -4.90 -15.88
N GLY A 43 -16.42 -6.22 -15.76
CA GLY A 43 -15.54 -7.21 -16.38
C GLY A 43 -15.65 -7.26 -17.90
#